data_AF-A0A9X3GZH3-F1
#
_entry.id   AF-A0A9X3GZH3-F1
#
_cell.length_a   1.000
_cell.length_b   1.000
_cell.length_c   1.000
_cell.angle_alpha   90.00
_cell.angle_beta   90.00
_cell.angle_gamma   90.00
#
_symmetry.space_group_name_H-M   'P 1'
#
loop_
_entity.id
_entity.type
_entity.pdbx_description
1 polymer ?
#
loop_
_entity_poly.entity_id
_entity_poly.type
_entity_poly.pdbx_seq_one_letter_code
_entity_poly.pdbx_strand_id
1 'polypeptide(L)'
;MIVTEQALIERYKWILERKRDLNNATFKIAVFYQTAASALLASEFAVLFSVNKGELSIDIAYFSTTSIFLLFCAVTGLGLCLIIGGIFSWVSYRNDEIKLESVIGIAIAGSPNFSGLLRWYETYIATVMLAMFFFGLWGYIEIIEYLKLL
;
A
#
# COMPACT_ATOMS: atom_id res chain seq x y z
N MET A 1 -13.14 -21.32 34.40
CA MET A 1 -12.21 -20.19 34.61
C MET A 1 -13.08 -18.94 34.60
N ILE A 2 -13.25 -18.28 35.75
CA ILE A 2 -14.06 -17.06 35.83
C ILE A 2 -13.22 -15.95 35.20
N VAL A 3 -13.47 -15.64 33.93
CA VAL A 3 -12.91 -14.44 33.31
C VAL A 3 -13.61 -13.26 33.99
N THR A 4 -12.84 -12.42 34.67
CA THR A 4 -13.40 -11.22 35.32
C THR A 4 -13.82 -10.22 34.26
N GLU A 5 -14.89 -9.47 34.53
CA GLU A 5 -15.39 -8.41 33.64
C GLU A 5 -14.27 -7.41 33.25
N GLN A 6 -13.38 -7.11 34.20
CA GLN A 6 -12.18 -6.31 33.97
C GLN A 6 -11.26 -6.88 32.87
N ALA A 7 -11.02 -8.20 32.87
CA ALA A 7 -10.17 -8.84 31.86
C ALA A 7 -10.81 -8.79 30.46
N LEU A 8 -12.14 -8.85 30.36
CA LEU A 8 -12.85 -8.70 29.08
C LEU A 8 -12.74 -7.27 28.55
N ILE A 9 -12.91 -6.27 29.42
CA ILE A 9 -12.77 -4.85 29.06
C ILE A 9 -11.34 -4.54 28.60
N GLU A 10 -10.32 -5.04 29.31
CA GLU A 10 -8.91 -4.86 28.92
C GLU A 10 -8.61 -5.49 27.56
N ARG A 11 -9.11 -6.70 27.32
CA ARG A 11 -8.95 -7.36 26.01
C ARG A 11 -9.63 -6.58 24.89
N TYR A 12 -10.82 -6.03 25.13
CA TYR A 12 -11.51 -5.20 24.15
C TYR A 12 -10.72 -3.91 23.83
N LYS A 13 -10.22 -3.21 24.86
CA LYS A 13 -9.36 -2.02 24.70
C LYS A 13 -8.11 -2.34 23.88
N TRP A 14 -7.48 -3.49 24.14
CA TRP A 14 -6.32 -3.93 23.38
C TRP A 14 -6.64 -4.17 21.89
N ILE A 15 -7.78 -4.79 21.58
CA ILE A 15 -8.21 -5.00 20.18
C ILE A 15 -8.43 -3.65 19.47
N LEU A 16 -9.10 -2.70 20.13
CA LEU A 16 -9.33 -1.36 19.57
C LEU A 16 -8.02 -0.61 19.32
N GLU A 17 -7.06 -0.71 20.25
CA GLU A 17 -5.74 -0.13 20.08
C GLU A 17 -5.00 -0.73 18.88
N ARG A 18 -5.04 -2.06 18.71
CA ARG A 18 -4.42 -2.72 17.56
C ARG A 18 -5.02 -2.31 16.22
N LYS A 19 -6.34 -2.12 16.16
CA LYS A 19 -7.01 -1.58 14.96
C LYS A 19 -6.58 -0.14 14.66
N ARG A 20 -6.44 0.71 15.68
CA ARG A 20 -5.94 2.08 15.52
C ARG A 20 -4.51 2.09 15.02
N ASP A 21 -3.65 1.25 15.58
CA ASP A 21 -2.24 1.14 15.18
C ASP A 21 -2.11 0.63 13.75
N LEU A 22 -2.93 -0.35 13.37
CA LEU A 22 -3.02 -0.84 12.00
C LEU A 22 -3.39 0.31 11.05
N ASN A 23 -4.38 1.13 11.41
CA ASN A 23 -4.77 2.25 10.57
C ASN A 23 -3.65 3.29 10.41
N ASN A 24 -2.92 3.57 11.49
CA ASN A 24 -1.79 4.47 11.48
C ASN A 24 -0.64 3.93 10.61
N ALA A 25 -0.40 2.61 10.64
CA ALA A 25 0.59 1.95 9.79
C ALA A 25 0.21 2.08 8.31
N THR A 26 -1.05 1.83 7.96
CA THR A 26 -1.55 1.99 6.59
C THR A 26 -1.33 3.40 6.05
N PHE A 27 -1.65 4.43 6.84
CA PHE A 27 -1.40 5.82 6.43
C PHE A 27 0.09 6.08 6.18
N LYS A 28 0.98 5.61 7.06
CA LYS A 28 2.43 5.73 6.88
C LYS A 28 2.92 5.02 5.62
N ILE A 29 2.37 3.86 5.29
CA ILE A 29 2.68 3.14 4.04
C ILE A 29 2.28 3.99 2.84
N ALA A 30 1.10 4.60 2.85
CA ALA A 30 0.64 5.46 1.75
C ALA A 30 1.54 6.70 1.56
N VAL A 31 1.91 7.38 2.65
CA VAL A 31 2.80 8.55 2.61
C VAL A 31 4.19 8.16 2.09
N PHE A 32 4.74 7.04 2.58
CA PHE A 32 6.02 6.52 2.10
C PHE A 32 5.97 6.23 0.60
N TYR A 33 4.92 5.51 0.16
CA TYR A 33 4.72 5.18 -1.25
C TYR A 33 4.63 6.43 -2.12
N GLN A 34 3.82 7.42 -1.73
CA GLN A 34 3.67 8.68 -2.46
C GLN A 34 5.01 9.41 -2.59
N THR A 35 5.77 9.48 -1.50
CA THR A 35 7.08 10.16 -1.46
C THR A 35 8.08 9.48 -2.38
N ALA A 36 8.19 8.15 -2.26
CA ALA A 36 9.09 7.35 -3.08
C ALA A 36 8.71 7.40 -4.57
N ALA A 37 7.44 7.22 -4.91
CA ALA A 37 6.95 7.28 -6.29
C ALA A 37 7.20 8.66 -6.92
N SER A 38 6.99 9.73 -6.16
CA SER A 38 7.23 11.10 -6.63
C SER A 38 8.71 11.37 -6.88
N ALA A 39 9.60 10.88 -6.00
CA ALA A 39 11.04 11.00 -6.19
C ALA A 39 11.53 10.21 -7.42
N LEU A 40 10.99 9.01 -7.66
CA LEU A 40 11.31 8.21 -8.83
C LEU A 40 10.83 8.88 -10.12
N LEU A 41 9.61 9.41 -10.13
CA LEU A 41 9.08 10.16 -11.27
C LEU A 41 9.92 11.40 -11.57
N ALA A 42 10.31 12.16 -10.54
CA ALA A 42 11.20 13.31 -10.71
C ALA A 42 12.58 12.92 -11.28
N SER A 43 13.10 11.77 -10.86
CA SER A 43 14.36 11.22 -11.39
C SER A 43 14.23 10.86 -12.88
N GLU A 44 13.10 10.27 -13.27
CA GLU A 44 12.81 9.95 -14.69
C GLU A 44 12.75 11.22 -15.55
N PHE A 45 12.05 12.27 -15.08
CA PHE A 45 12.05 13.56 -15.77
C PHE A 45 13.44 14.16 -15.91
N ALA A 46 14.31 13.99 -14.91
CA ALA A 46 15.69 14.46 -14.99
C ALA A 46 16.50 13.71 -16.07
N VAL A 47 16.32 12.39 -16.18
CA VAL A 47 16.94 11.58 -17.25
C VAL A 47 16.52 12.10 -18.62
N LEU A 48 15.21 12.22 -18.86
CA LEU A 48 14.68 12.70 -20.14
C LEU A 48 15.17 14.10 -20.50
N PHE A 49 15.22 14.99 -19.50
CA PHE A 49 15.69 16.35 -19.69
C PHE A 49 17.18 16.39 -20.07
N SER A 50 18.02 15.58 -19.43
CA SER A 50 19.45 15.49 -19.77
C SER A 50 19.71 14.85 -21.12
N VAL A 51 18.90 13.87 -21.55
CA VAL A 51 18.96 13.33 -22.93
C VAL A 51 18.65 14.43 -23.95
N ASN A 52 17.57 15.18 -23.74
CA ASN A 52 17.17 16.24 -24.67
C ASN A 52 18.20 17.38 -24.77
N LYS A 53 19.01 17.59 -23.72
CA LYS A 53 20.13 18.54 -23.76
C LYS A 53 21.41 17.99 -24.40
N GLY A 54 21.45 16.70 -24.75
CA GLY A 54 22.66 16.02 -25.21
C GLY A 54 23.71 15.84 -24.10
N GLU A 55 23.32 15.94 -22.84
CA GLU A 55 24.20 15.76 -21.67
C GLU A 55 24.36 14.28 -21.30
N LEU A 56 23.42 13.43 -21.74
CA LEU A 56 23.38 12.00 -21.42
C LEU A 56 23.37 11.16 -22.70
N SER A 57 24.17 10.09 -22.73
CA SER A 57 24.12 9.14 -23.84
C SER A 57 22.84 8.30 -23.75
N ILE A 58 22.36 7.85 -24.91
CA ILE A 58 21.16 7.04 -25.05
C ILE A 58 21.28 5.73 -24.25
N ASP A 59 22.44 5.06 -24.30
CA ASP A 59 22.68 3.82 -23.55
C ASP A 59 22.53 4.02 -22.02
N ILE A 60 23.05 5.13 -21.50
CA ILE A 60 22.91 5.47 -20.07
C ILE A 60 21.46 5.83 -19.74
N ALA A 61 20.75 6.50 -20.65
CA ALA A 61 19.33 6.81 -20.49
C ALA A 61 18.48 5.54 -20.39
N TYR A 62 18.69 4.56 -21.27
CA TYR A 62 18.02 3.25 -21.21
C TYR A 62 18.26 2.55 -19.88
N PHE A 63 19.52 2.45 -19.48
CA PHE A 63 19.89 1.80 -18.24
C PHE A 63 19.25 2.49 -17.03
N SER A 64 19.29 3.83 -17.00
CA SER A 64 18.73 4.63 -15.91
C SER A 64 17.21 4.49 -15.84
N THR A 65 16.52 4.66 -16.96
CA THR A 65 15.05 4.51 -17.10
C THR A 65 14.60 3.13 -16.62
N THR A 66 15.28 2.08 -17.11
CA THR A 66 14.97 0.69 -16.72
C THR A 66 15.19 0.47 -15.22
N SER A 67 16.28 1.01 -14.67
CA SER A 67 16.58 0.90 -13.24
C SER A 67 15.57 1.63 -12.37
N ILE A 68 15.15 2.84 -12.76
CA ILE A 68 14.12 3.64 -12.09
C ILE A 68 12.79 2.87 -12.11
N PHE A 69 12.40 2.32 -13.26
CA PHE A 69 11.18 1.54 -13.40
C PHE A 69 11.20 0.26 -12.54
N LEU A 70 12.31 -0.47 -12.50
CA LEU A 70 12.46 -1.64 -11.63
C LEU A 70 12.35 -1.27 -10.14
N LEU A 71 12.94 -0.14 -9.73
CA LEU A 71 12.81 0.36 -8.37
C LEU A 71 11.36 0.76 -8.04
N PHE A 72 10.66 1.39 -8.99
CA PHE A 72 9.24 1.70 -8.85
C PHE A 72 8.38 0.43 -8.70
N CYS A 73 8.69 -0.63 -9.45
CA CYS A 73 8.05 -1.94 -9.31
C CYS A 73 8.29 -2.53 -7.91
N ALA A 74 9.53 -2.47 -7.41
CA ALA A 74 9.87 -2.97 -6.07
C ALA A 74 9.13 -2.20 -4.96
N VAL A 75 9.11 -0.86 -5.04
CA VAL A 75 8.39 0.00 -4.08
C VAL A 75 6.88 -0.28 -4.10
N THR A 76 6.29 -0.42 -5.30
CA THR A 76 4.86 -0.73 -5.43
C THR A 76 4.53 -2.12 -4.92
N GLY A 77 5.34 -3.13 -5.26
CA GLY A 77 5.18 -4.49 -4.77
C GLY A 77 5.27 -4.58 -3.25
N LEU A 78 6.26 -3.91 -2.64
CA LEU A 78 6.39 -3.83 -1.19
C LEU A 78 5.16 -3.18 -0.55
N GLY A 79 4.70 -2.04 -1.08
CA GLY A 79 3.51 -1.35 -0.60
C GLY A 79 2.27 -2.25 -0.63
N LEU A 80 2.03 -2.95 -1.75
CA LEU A 80 0.92 -3.88 -1.89
C LEU A 80 1.00 -5.05 -0.91
N CYS A 81 2.18 -5.65 -0.73
CA CYS A 81 2.39 -6.71 0.25
C CYS A 81 2.06 -6.27 1.68
N LEU A 82 2.46 -5.05 2.06
CA LEU A 82 2.17 -4.49 3.39
C LEU A 82 0.68 -4.23 3.58
N ILE A 83 -0.02 -3.70 2.57
CA ILE A 83 -1.47 -3.52 2.61
C ILE A 83 -2.19 -4.87 2.71
N ILE A 84 -1.80 -5.87 1.92
CA ILE A 84 -2.36 -7.22 2.00
C ILE A 84 -2.16 -7.83 3.39
N GLY A 85 -0.98 -7.66 3.98
CA GLY A 85 -0.71 -8.07 5.36
C GLY A 85 -1.60 -7.34 6.38
N GLY A 86 -1.88 -6.06 6.15
CA GLY A 86 -2.81 -5.27 6.94
C GLY A 86 -4.24 -5.80 6.85
N ILE A 87 -4.70 -6.13 5.64
CA ILE A 87 -6.00 -6.75 5.38
C ILE A 87 -6.18 -8.04 6.18
N PHE A 88 -5.19 -8.94 6.14
CA PHE A 88 -5.24 -10.18 6.91
C PHE A 88 -5.23 -9.94 8.43
N SER A 89 -4.45 -8.95 8.89
CA SER A 89 -4.41 -8.58 10.32
C SER A 89 -5.76 -8.05 10.80
N TRP A 90 -6.43 -7.22 10.00
CA TRP A 90 -7.76 -6.71 10.32
C TRP A 90 -8.81 -7.82 10.40
N VAL A 91 -8.81 -8.77 9.46
CA VAL A 91 -9.72 -9.92 9.51
C VAL A 91 -9.50 -10.71 10.80
N SER A 92 -8.24 -10.92 11.20
CA SER A 92 -7.90 -11.58 12.47
C SER A 92 -8.45 -10.81 13.68
N TYR A 93 -8.21 -9.50 13.77
CA TYR A 93 -8.72 -8.67 14.87
C TYR A 93 -10.25 -8.60 14.92
N ARG A 94 -10.92 -8.61 13.76
CA ARG A 94 -12.37 -8.65 13.69
C ARG A 94 -12.93 -9.98 14.19
N ASN A 95 -12.28 -11.10 13.85
CA ASN A 95 -12.65 -12.42 14.38
C ASN A 95 -12.48 -12.48 15.89
N ASP A 96 -11.41 -11.91 16.44
CA ASP A 96 -11.19 -11.88 17.88
C ASP A 96 -12.17 -10.98 18.63
N GLU A 97 -12.59 -9.87 18.01
CA GLU A 97 -13.66 -9.02 18.52
C GLU A 97 -15.01 -9.75 18.57
N ILE A 98 -15.39 -10.46 17.50
CA ILE A 98 -16.64 -11.24 17.44
C ILE A 98 -16.65 -12.34 18.52
N LYS A 99 -15.51 -13.01 18.73
CA LYS A 99 -15.37 -13.99 19.82
C LYS A 99 -15.53 -13.37 21.20
N LEU A 100 -15.15 -12.11 21.38
CA LEU A 100 -15.30 -11.41 22.66
C LEU A 100 -16.75 -10.95 22.87
N GLU A 101 -17.36 -10.38 21.83
CA GLU A 101 -18.78 -9.98 21.81
C GLU A 101 -19.72 -11.14 22.14
N SER A 102 -19.43 -12.34 21.61
CA SER A 102 -20.24 -13.54 21.89
C SER A 102 -20.16 -14.00 23.35
N VAL A 103 -19.03 -13.80 24.02
CA VAL A 103 -18.86 -14.12 25.45
C VAL A 103 -19.65 -13.16 26.35
N ILE A 104 -19.79 -11.90 25.93
CA ILE A 104 -20.48 -10.84 26.70
C ILE A 104 -22.01 -10.90 26.45
N GLY A 105 -22.49 -11.73 25.52
CA GLY A 105 -23.90 -11.81 25.16
C GLY A 105 -24.41 -10.59 24.38
N ILE A 106 -23.48 -9.76 23.91
CA ILE A 106 -23.73 -8.54 23.16
C ILE A 106 -23.44 -8.85 21.69
N ALA A 107 -24.41 -9.42 20.98
CA ALA A 107 -24.28 -9.68 19.54
C ALA A 107 -24.52 -8.38 18.75
N ILE A 108 -23.58 -7.43 18.80
CA ILE A 108 -23.76 -6.11 18.15
C ILE A 108 -23.45 -6.13 16.65
N ALA A 109 -22.54 -6.96 16.15
CA ALA A 109 -22.12 -6.81 14.76
C ALA A 109 -21.90 -8.14 14.02
N GLY A 110 -22.41 -8.20 12.78
CA GLY A 110 -22.35 -9.36 11.90
C GLY A 110 -20.93 -9.83 11.58
N SER A 111 -20.84 -11.04 11.02
CA SER A 111 -19.59 -11.69 10.59
C SER A 111 -18.74 -10.77 9.70
N PRO A 112 -17.40 -11.00 9.61
CA PRO A 112 -16.56 -10.21 8.73
C PRO A 112 -17.06 -10.38 7.30
N ASN A 113 -17.74 -9.37 6.76
CA ASN A 113 -18.19 -9.42 5.37
C ASN A 113 -17.09 -8.83 4.48
N PHE A 114 -16.75 -9.55 3.42
CA PHE A 114 -15.80 -9.05 2.42
C PHE A 114 -16.34 -7.81 1.69
N SER A 115 -17.66 -7.59 1.69
CA SER A 115 -18.26 -6.33 1.19
C SER A 115 -17.94 -5.11 2.06
N GLY A 116 -17.52 -5.29 3.31
CA GLY A 116 -16.99 -4.25 4.18
C GLY A 116 -15.57 -3.83 3.82
N LEU A 117 -14.81 -4.68 3.13
CA LEU A 117 -13.48 -4.33 2.62
C LEU A 117 -13.56 -3.21 1.58
N LEU A 118 -14.61 -3.17 0.75
CA LEU A 118 -14.82 -2.09 -0.23
C LEU A 118 -15.20 -0.75 0.41
N ARG A 119 -15.58 -0.73 1.70
CA ARG A 119 -15.75 0.51 2.48
C ARG A 119 -14.47 0.93 3.19
N TRP A 120 -13.43 0.10 3.11
CA TRP A 120 -12.20 0.27 3.83
C TRP A 120 -11.18 1.01 2.97
N TYR A 121 -10.65 2.09 3.51
CA TYR A 121 -9.72 2.97 2.81
C TYR A 121 -8.43 2.25 2.34
N GLU A 122 -8.05 1.13 2.96
CA GLU A 122 -6.96 0.26 2.50
C GLU A 122 -7.15 -0.26 1.08
N THR A 123 -8.39 -0.59 0.71
CA THR A 123 -8.68 -1.03 -0.67
C THR A 123 -8.54 0.11 -1.67
N TYR A 124 -8.89 1.34 -1.29
CA TYR A 124 -8.66 2.51 -2.14
C TYR A 124 -7.17 2.80 -2.31
N ILE A 125 -6.37 2.68 -1.24
CA ILE A 125 -4.90 2.84 -1.32
C ILE A 125 -4.30 1.79 -2.25
N ALA A 126 -4.65 0.52 -2.08
CA ALA A 126 -4.19 -0.54 -2.98
C ALA A 126 -4.61 -0.29 -4.44
N THR A 127 -5.85 0.17 -4.66
CA THR A 127 -6.36 0.51 -5.99
C THR A 127 -5.55 1.65 -6.62
N VAL A 128 -5.24 2.70 -5.85
CA VAL A 128 -4.41 3.81 -6.32
C VAL A 128 -2.99 3.35 -6.63
N MET A 129 -2.37 2.51 -5.79
CA MET A 129 -1.06 1.92 -6.05
C MET A 129 -1.05 1.10 -7.35
N LEU A 130 -2.09 0.30 -7.60
CA LEU A 130 -2.24 -0.46 -8.83
C LEU A 130 -2.43 0.45 -10.05
N ALA A 131 -3.28 1.48 -9.94
CA ALA A 131 -3.46 2.46 -11.01
C ALA A 131 -2.15 3.17 -11.35
N MET A 132 -1.40 3.60 -10.32
CA MET A 132 -0.07 4.19 -10.50
C MET A 132 0.92 3.22 -11.13
N PHE A 133 0.87 1.93 -10.76
CA PHE A 133 1.70 0.90 -11.36
C PHE A 133 1.45 0.79 -12.87
N PHE A 134 0.19 0.65 -13.29
CA PHE A 134 -0.15 0.54 -14.70
C PHE A 134 0.18 1.81 -15.48
N PHE A 135 -0.04 2.99 -14.88
CA PHE A 135 0.36 4.25 -15.48
C PHE A 135 1.87 4.35 -15.65
N GLY A 136 2.65 3.96 -14.64
CA GLY A 136 4.11 3.92 -14.72
C GLY A 136 4.62 2.91 -15.74
N LEU A 137 3.97 1.74 -15.86
CA LEU A 137 4.30 0.73 -16.87
C LEU A 137 4.06 1.27 -18.28
N TRP A 138 2.91 1.92 -18.51
CA TRP A 138 2.63 2.57 -19.79
C TRP A 138 3.68 3.65 -20.10
N GLY A 139 3.95 4.56 -19.15
CA GLY A 139 4.96 5.60 -19.32
C GLY A 139 6.36 5.05 -19.61
N TYR A 140 6.76 3.96 -18.95
CA TYR A 140 8.02 3.28 -19.23
C TYR A 140 8.09 2.77 -20.68
N ILE A 141 7.02 2.15 -21.19
CA ILE A 141 6.97 1.65 -22.57
C ILE A 141 7.13 2.80 -23.57
N GLU A 142 6.37 3.89 -23.38
CA GLU A 142 6.44 5.08 -24.24
C GLU A 142 7.84 5.71 -24.24
N ILE A 143 8.48 5.80 -23.06
CA ILE A 143 9.84 6.35 -22.94
C ILE A 143 10.85 5.47 -23.66
N ILE A 144 10.77 4.15 -23.49
CA ILE A 144 11.66 3.21 -24.16
C ILE A 144 11.48 3.29 -25.69
N GLU A 145 10.26 3.48 -26.19
CA GLU A 145 10.02 3.69 -27.62
C GLU A 145 10.58 5.02 -28.11
N TYR A 146 10.39 6.10 -27.35
CA TYR A 146 10.96 7.41 -27.65
C TYR A 146 12.49 7.37 -27.74
N LEU A 147 13.16 6.72 -26.77
CA LEU A 147 14.62 6.57 -26.77
C LEU A 147 15.14 5.72 -27.95
N LYS A 148 14.31 4.91 -28.63
CA LYS A 148 14.73 4.13 -29.81
C LYS A 148 14.75 4.98 -31.08
N LEU A 149 14.03 6.10 -31.07
CA LEU A 149 13.87 6.99 -32.22
C LEU A 149 14.94 8.09 -32.25
N LEU A 150 15.62 8.32 -31.12
CA LEU A 150 16.78 9.21 -30.99
C LEU A 150 18.06 8.52 -31.43
#